data_AF-A0A0B7KR97-F1
#
_entry.id   AF-A0A0B7KR97-F1
#
_cell.length_a   1.000
_cell.length_b   1.000
_cell.length_c   1.000
_cell.angle_alpha   90.00
_cell.angle_beta   90.00
_cell.angle_gamma   90.00
#
_symmetry.space_group_name_H-M   'P 1'
#
loop_
_entity.id
_entity.type
_entity.pdbx_description
1 polymer ?
#
loop_
_entity_poly.entity_id
_entity_poly.type
_entity_poly.pdbx_seq_one_letter_code
_entity_poly.pdbx_strand_id
1 'polypeptide(L)'
;MQYQSNDFLEAEQKSFDDSVRAIEEWWKTPRQQHIKRPYSAKTIAALRGSETLPCVSSAAALKLWDMLREHRAKGTAELTFGATDPVAVSQMAKHMRTVYVSGGLSGFSENSYPGMDHADYPWDTVPKVVDKIFRSEVWHDQRQRQFRMSHKLEDRTSLENWDYLMPIIADGDMGFGSLTTTLKSTKALAEFGAAGIHIDDLAIGLKKFTVGQGRTVVPTSEYADRVKAIRLQLDIMGAETLLFARCDTDHAEFITSVVDPRDHEYVLGATKDVKPLQQVMNEAIASGNSALEARTRWIASAGLKSFDEAVQAVCNNDQFNKYQAQVSYGTSLSQRRAAARAATGADVAFDWELPRSQNGQYMFRQTVKTIVERALLVAPLSDLS
;
A
#
# COMPACT_ATOMS: atom_id res chain seq x y z
N MET A 1 -12.53 -32.20 -32.13
CA MET A 1 -12.68 -30.76 -31.82
C MET A 1 -13.84 -30.26 -32.67
N GLN A 2 -15.04 -30.11 -32.09
CA GLN A 2 -16.18 -29.52 -32.79
C GLN A 2 -16.01 -28.00 -32.75
N TYR A 3 -15.96 -27.35 -33.90
CA TYR A 3 -16.04 -25.90 -33.98
C TYR A 3 -17.44 -25.45 -33.54
N GLN A 4 -17.51 -24.44 -32.68
CA GLN A 4 -18.78 -23.86 -32.21
C GLN A 4 -19.52 -23.21 -33.39
N SER A 5 -20.86 -23.20 -33.36
CA SER A 5 -21.68 -22.57 -34.42
C SER A 5 -21.46 -21.06 -34.48
N ASN A 6 -21.68 -20.43 -35.64
CA ASN A 6 -21.59 -18.97 -35.79
C ASN A 6 -22.48 -18.23 -34.78
N ASP A 7 -23.68 -18.73 -34.50
CA ASP A 7 -24.61 -18.16 -33.52
C ASP A 7 -24.00 -18.08 -32.11
N PHE A 8 -23.16 -19.06 -31.73
CA PHE A 8 -22.47 -19.04 -30.43
C PHE A 8 -21.40 -17.94 -30.39
N LEU A 9 -20.61 -17.81 -31.45
CA LEU A 9 -19.55 -16.80 -31.54
C LEU A 9 -20.13 -15.38 -31.53
N GLU A 10 -21.25 -15.16 -32.21
CA GLU A 10 -21.99 -13.89 -32.18
C GLU A 10 -22.53 -13.57 -30.77
N ALA A 11 -23.09 -14.57 -30.08
CA ALA A 11 -23.58 -14.41 -28.71
C ALA A 11 -22.45 -14.13 -27.70
N GLU A 12 -21.31 -14.81 -27.83
CA GLU A 12 -20.11 -14.58 -27.02
C GLU A 12 -19.58 -13.16 -27.22
N GLN A 13 -19.41 -12.73 -28.47
CA GLN A 13 -18.96 -11.38 -28.79
C GLN A 13 -19.94 -10.31 -28.27
N LYS A 14 -21.25 -10.54 -28.42
CA LYS A 14 -22.27 -9.64 -27.87
C LYS A 14 -22.18 -9.54 -26.35
N SER A 15 -22.05 -10.66 -25.64
CA SER A 15 -21.92 -10.67 -24.18
C SER A 15 -20.68 -9.91 -23.70
N PHE A 16 -19.55 -10.10 -24.41
CA PHE A 16 -18.34 -9.33 -24.17
C PHE A 16 -18.55 -7.83 -24.37
N ASP A 17 -19.13 -7.41 -25.49
CA ASP A 17 -19.38 -5.99 -25.79
C ASP A 17 -20.37 -5.35 -24.80
N ASP A 18 -21.37 -6.11 -24.34
CA ASP A 18 -22.30 -5.70 -23.29
C ASP A 18 -21.56 -5.46 -21.96
N SER A 19 -20.63 -6.35 -21.59
CA SER A 19 -19.78 -6.22 -20.40
C SER A 19 -18.87 -4.99 -20.46
N VAL A 20 -18.25 -4.72 -21.63
CA VAL A 20 -17.43 -3.51 -21.84
C VAL A 20 -18.26 -2.26 -21.58
N ARG A 21 -19.45 -2.14 -22.19
CA ARG A 21 -20.32 -0.97 -22.00
C ARG A 21 -20.77 -0.82 -20.55
N ALA A 22 -21.10 -1.92 -19.87
CA ALA A 22 -21.47 -1.88 -18.47
C ALA A 22 -20.34 -1.35 -17.56
N ILE A 23 -19.09 -1.74 -17.83
CA ILE A 23 -17.92 -1.24 -17.11
C ILE A 23 -17.68 0.25 -17.40
N GLU A 24 -17.82 0.67 -18.66
CA GLU A 24 -17.69 2.10 -19.03
C GLU A 24 -18.74 2.98 -18.34
N GLU A 25 -19.99 2.54 -18.27
CA GLU A 25 -21.04 3.25 -17.52
C GLU A 25 -20.80 3.24 -16.02
N TRP A 26 -20.35 2.11 -15.46
CA TRP A 26 -19.96 2.02 -14.06
C TRP A 26 -18.84 3.00 -13.69
N TRP A 27 -17.81 3.13 -14.55
CA TRP A 27 -16.70 4.04 -14.31
C TRP A 27 -17.07 5.54 -14.41
N LYS A 28 -18.21 5.87 -15.01
CA LYS A 28 -18.76 7.24 -15.03
C LYS A 28 -19.52 7.60 -13.76
N THR A 29 -19.77 6.65 -12.86
CA THR A 29 -20.49 6.92 -11.62
C THR A 29 -19.72 7.89 -10.71
N PRO A 30 -20.40 8.65 -9.82
CA PRO A 30 -19.73 9.56 -8.90
C PRO A 30 -18.69 8.91 -7.99
N ARG A 31 -18.83 7.60 -7.72
CA ARG A 31 -17.90 6.79 -6.94
C ARG A 31 -16.63 6.42 -7.71
N GLN A 32 -16.69 6.33 -9.04
CA GLN A 32 -15.59 5.78 -9.84
C GLN A 32 -14.86 6.83 -10.69
N GLN A 33 -15.52 7.96 -11.00
CA GLN A 33 -15.04 8.96 -11.94
C GLN A 33 -13.71 9.65 -11.57
N HIS A 34 -13.32 9.66 -10.29
CA HIS A 34 -12.04 10.25 -9.87
C HIS A 34 -10.85 9.34 -10.12
N ILE A 35 -11.08 8.03 -10.32
CA ILE A 35 -10.04 7.03 -10.50
C ILE A 35 -9.58 7.03 -11.97
N LYS A 36 -8.29 7.30 -12.19
CA LYS A 36 -7.63 7.32 -13.49
C LYS A 36 -6.91 5.98 -13.74
N ARG A 37 -7.54 5.13 -14.55
CA ARG A 37 -7.05 3.78 -14.84
C ARG A 37 -6.09 3.77 -16.02
N PRO A 38 -4.93 3.09 -15.93
CA PRO A 38 -3.99 2.93 -17.03
C PRO A 38 -4.37 1.77 -17.98
N TYR A 39 -5.61 1.28 -17.91
CA TYR A 39 -6.14 0.19 -18.71
C TYR A 39 -7.61 0.47 -19.08
N SER A 40 -8.12 -0.24 -20.08
CA SER A 40 -9.45 -0.02 -20.63
C SER A 40 -10.51 -0.93 -20.01
N ALA A 41 -11.78 -0.54 -20.13
CA ALA A 41 -12.92 -1.41 -19.79
C ALA A 41 -12.87 -2.74 -20.57
N LYS A 42 -12.41 -2.70 -21.82
CA LYS A 42 -12.16 -3.90 -22.65
C LYS A 42 -11.17 -4.85 -22.02
N THR A 43 -10.07 -4.36 -21.44
CA THR A 43 -9.10 -5.17 -20.71
C THR A 43 -9.75 -5.84 -19.51
N ILE A 44 -10.59 -5.12 -18.76
CA ILE A 44 -11.28 -5.68 -17.58
C ILE A 44 -12.31 -6.73 -17.99
N ALA A 45 -13.14 -6.45 -18.99
CA ALA A 45 -14.13 -7.40 -19.49
C ALA A 45 -13.47 -8.72 -19.92
N ALA A 46 -12.28 -8.65 -20.54
CA ALA A 46 -11.52 -9.83 -20.98
C ALA A 46 -10.92 -10.64 -19.83
N LEU A 47 -10.79 -10.05 -18.63
CA LEU A 47 -10.28 -10.70 -17.43
C LEU A 47 -11.41 -11.21 -16.51
N ARG A 48 -12.67 -10.89 -16.81
CA ARG A 48 -13.83 -11.39 -16.07
C ARG A 48 -14.19 -12.81 -16.49
N GLY A 49 -14.87 -13.52 -15.60
CA GLY A 49 -15.56 -14.75 -15.96
C GLY A 49 -16.78 -14.45 -16.83
N SER A 50 -17.36 -15.50 -17.44
CA SER A 50 -18.59 -15.39 -18.24
C SER A 50 -19.79 -14.90 -17.44
N GLU A 51 -19.79 -15.15 -16.12
CA GLU A 51 -20.82 -14.72 -15.19
C GLU A 51 -20.22 -13.73 -14.18
N THR A 52 -20.89 -12.59 -13.99
CA THR A 52 -20.48 -11.60 -13.00
C THR A 52 -21.20 -11.85 -11.68
N LEU A 53 -20.46 -12.18 -10.63
CA LEU A 53 -20.99 -12.33 -9.28
C LEU A 53 -20.88 -10.99 -8.54
N PRO A 54 -21.97 -10.51 -7.91
CA PRO A 54 -21.89 -9.31 -7.06
C PRO A 54 -20.88 -9.49 -5.93
N CYS A 55 -20.01 -8.50 -5.74
CA CYS A 55 -19.05 -8.52 -4.65
C CYS A 55 -19.70 -8.05 -3.34
N VAL A 56 -19.64 -8.90 -2.29
CA VAL A 56 -20.34 -8.68 -1.01
C VAL A 56 -19.88 -7.41 -0.27
N SER A 57 -18.65 -6.96 -0.48
CA SER A 57 -18.12 -5.74 0.14
C SER A 57 -18.76 -4.46 -0.41
N SER A 58 -19.38 -4.50 -1.60
CA SER A 58 -19.71 -3.27 -2.35
C SER A 58 -20.70 -2.37 -1.62
N ALA A 59 -21.71 -2.96 -0.95
CA ALA A 59 -22.67 -2.17 -0.18
C ALA A 59 -22.01 -1.45 1.00
N ALA A 60 -21.12 -2.13 1.73
CA ALA A 60 -20.36 -1.56 2.83
C ALA A 60 -19.34 -0.52 2.34
N ALA A 61 -18.73 -0.74 1.17
CA ALA A 61 -17.81 0.21 0.54
C ALA A 61 -18.49 1.51 0.10
N LEU A 62 -19.70 1.44 -0.47
CA LEU A 62 -20.49 2.63 -0.80
C LEU A 62 -20.90 3.38 0.48
N LYS A 63 -21.29 2.66 1.54
CA LYS A 63 -21.55 3.25 2.87
C LYS A 63 -20.32 3.97 3.42
N LEU A 64 -19.13 3.38 3.30
CA LEU A 64 -17.87 4.00 3.70
C LEU A 64 -17.57 5.25 2.87
N TRP A 65 -17.74 5.18 1.56
CA TRP A 65 -17.53 6.31 0.65
C TRP A 65 -18.39 7.53 1.03
N ASP A 66 -19.69 7.32 1.24
CA ASP A 66 -20.61 8.40 1.62
C ASP A 66 -20.25 8.99 2.99
N MET A 67 -19.88 8.14 3.94
CA MET A 67 -19.40 8.55 5.26
C MET A 67 -18.13 9.42 5.16
N LEU A 68 -17.12 9.01 4.38
CA LEU A 68 -15.89 9.79 4.22
C LEU A 68 -16.14 11.13 3.53
N ARG A 69 -17.05 11.18 2.56
CA ARG A 69 -17.46 12.44 1.91
C ARG A 69 -18.20 13.36 2.87
N GLU A 70 -19.07 12.82 3.71
CA GLU A 70 -19.76 13.55 4.77
C GLU A 70 -18.74 14.20 5.72
N HIS A 71 -17.77 13.44 6.21
CA HIS A 71 -16.70 13.92 7.08
C HIS A 71 -15.86 15.01 6.43
N ARG A 72 -15.45 14.81 5.16
CA ARG A 72 -14.70 15.81 4.40
C ARG A 72 -15.48 17.12 4.25
N ALA A 73 -16.78 17.06 3.97
CA ALA A 73 -17.62 18.26 3.84
C ALA A 73 -17.79 19.02 5.17
N LYS A 74 -17.77 18.30 6.30
CA LYS A 74 -17.93 18.86 7.65
C LYS A 74 -16.60 19.22 8.33
N GLY A 75 -15.45 18.86 7.75
CA GLY A 75 -14.14 19.01 8.40
C GLY A 75 -13.98 18.14 9.64
N THR A 76 -14.65 16.98 9.69
CA THR A 76 -14.59 16.03 10.82
C THR A 76 -13.93 14.71 10.36
N ALA A 77 -13.82 13.74 11.27
CA ALA A 77 -13.28 12.42 10.99
C ALA A 77 -14.12 11.32 11.64
N GLU A 78 -14.05 10.13 11.07
CA GLU A 78 -14.49 8.89 11.73
C GLU A 78 -13.30 8.33 12.51
N LEU A 79 -13.52 7.92 13.76
CA LEU A 79 -12.51 7.32 14.62
C LEU A 79 -12.92 5.88 14.96
N THR A 80 -11.98 4.95 14.79
CA THR A 80 -12.15 3.53 15.15
C THR A 80 -10.82 2.97 15.65
N PHE A 81 -10.80 1.70 16.03
CA PHE A 81 -9.59 0.98 16.42
C PHE A 81 -9.58 -0.45 15.89
N GLY A 82 -8.41 -1.09 16.00
CA GLY A 82 -8.18 -2.46 15.54
C GLY A 82 -8.95 -3.50 16.35
N ALA A 83 -9.74 -4.34 15.69
CA ALA A 83 -10.40 -5.48 16.33
C ALA A 83 -10.28 -6.75 15.47
N THR A 84 -10.14 -7.90 16.12
CA THR A 84 -10.15 -9.22 15.46
C THR A 84 -11.27 -10.13 15.99
N ASP A 85 -11.93 -9.74 17.08
CA ASP A 85 -12.91 -10.56 17.79
C ASP A 85 -14.36 -10.04 17.58
N PRO A 86 -15.30 -10.93 17.21
CA PRO A 86 -16.72 -10.59 17.06
C PRO A 86 -17.39 -9.95 18.28
N VAL A 87 -17.02 -10.32 19.51
CA VAL A 87 -17.62 -9.74 20.73
C VAL A 87 -17.23 -8.27 20.82
N ALA A 88 -15.95 -7.95 20.62
CA ALA A 88 -15.48 -6.57 20.58
C ALA A 88 -16.22 -5.75 19.52
N VAL A 89 -16.31 -6.27 18.28
CA VAL A 89 -17.01 -5.59 17.18
C VAL A 89 -18.50 -5.36 17.49
N SER A 90 -19.18 -6.32 18.13
CA SER A 90 -20.58 -6.16 18.53
C SER A 90 -20.81 -5.01 19.52
N GLN A 91 -19.81 -4.68 20.34
CA GLN A 91 -19.86 -3.53 21.23
C GLN A 91 -19.45 -2.24 20.51
N MET A 92 -18.50 -2.31 19.57
CA MET A 92 -18.12 -1.18 18.73
C MET A 92 -19.32 -0.63 17.94
N ALA A 93 -20.21 -1.48 17.43
CA ALA A 93 -21.43 -1.09 16.71
C ALA A 93 -22.36 -0.12 17.47
N LYS A 94 -22.21 -0.01 18.80
CA LYS A 94 -22.99 0.90 19.65
C LYS A 94 -22.42 2.32 19.67
N HIS A 95 -21.17 2.51 19.26
CA HIS A 95 -20.42 3.74 19.46
C HIS A 95 -19.58 4.19 18.25
N MET A 96 -19.35 3.29 17.28
CA MET A 96 -18.52 3.49 16.10
C MET A 96 -19.31 3.15 14.85
N ARG A 97 -18.89 3.70 13.70
CA ARG A 97 -19.52 3.41 12.41
C ARG A 97 -18.64 2.55 11.52
N THR A 98 -17.39 2.32 11.89
CA THR A 98 -16.39 1.55 11.12
C THR A 98 -15.59 0.61 12.02
N VAL A 99 -15.00 -0.42 11.43
CA VAL A 99 -14.06 -1.35 12.09
C VAL A 99 -12.75 -1.36 11.32
N TYR A 100 -11.63 -1.32 12.04
CA TYR A 100 -10.32 -1.55 11.45
C TYR A 100 -9.84 -2.98 11.77
N VAL A 101 -9.41 -3.72 10.77
CA VAL A 101 -8.75 -5.04 10.93
C VAL A 101 -7.27 -4.85 10.65
N SER A 102 -6.50 -4.75 11.75
CA SER A 102 -5.06 -4.52 11.72
C SER A 102 -4.29 -5.81 11.40
N GLY A 103 -3.28 -5.71 10.54
CA GLY A 103 -2.34 -6.81 10.27
C GLY A 103 -1.54 -7.20 11.50
N GLY A 104 -0.96 -6.23 12.20
CA GLY A 104 -0.22 -6.46 13.44
C GLY A 104 -1.06 -7.13 14.54
N LEU A 105 -2.30 -6.67 14.76
CA LEU A 105 -3.20 -7.30 15.73
C LEU A 105 -3.58 -8.73 15.30
N SER A 106 -3.91 -8.94 14.02
CA SER A 106 -4.24 -10.26 13.48
C SER A 106 -3.07 -11.23 13.59
N GLY A 107 -1.85 -10.76 13.30
CA GLY A 107 -0.60 -11.47 13.51
C GLY A 107 -0.45 -11.96 14.94
N PHE A 108 -0.77 -11.09 15.90
CA PHE A 108 -0.65 -11.35 17.33
C PHE A 108 -1.76 -12.26 17.91
N SER A 109 -3.01 -12.15 17.46
CA SER A 109 -4.14 -12.83 18.11
C SER A 109 -4.72 -14.03 17.35
N GLU A 110 -4.46 -14.18 16.06
CA GLU A 110 -5.21 -15.10 15.19
C GLU A 110 -4.36 -16.24 14.59
N ASN A 111 -3.07 -16.32 14.95
CA ASN A 111 -2.15 -17.34 14.46
C ASN A 111 -1.71 -18.29 15.59
N SER A 112 -1.41 -19.54 15.22
CA SER A 112 -0.89 -20.55 16.17
C SER A 112 0.48 -20.17 16.76
N TYR A 113 1.25 -19.37 16.04
CA TYR A 113 2.52 -18.79 16.50
C TYR A 113 2.39 -17.27 16.45
N PRO A 114 1.94 -16.64 17.54
CA PRO A 114 1.78 -15.19 17.59
C PRO A 114 3.14 -14.50 17.62
N GLY A 115 3.21 -13.30 17.03
CA GLY A 115 4.45 -12.55 16.91
C GLY A 115 4.25 -11.05 16.81
N MET A 116 5.36 -10.33 16.69
CA MET A 116 5.35 -8.90 16.38
C MET A 116 4.87 -8.68 14.94
N ASP A 117 4.54 -7.43 14.61
CA ASP A 117 4.05 -7.06 13.28
C ASP A 117 5.15 -7.11 12.20
N HIS A 118 5.43 -8.33 11.72
CA HIS A 118 6.40 -8.60 10.65
C HIS A 118 5.73 -9.00 9.32
N ALA A 119 4.40 -9.15 9.30
CA ALA A 119 3.64 -9.70 8.18
C ALA A 119 4.22 -11.04 7.67
N ASP A 120 4.67 -11.89 8.61
CA ASP A 120 5.24 -13.22 8.38
C ASP A 120 4.24 -14.36 8.65
N TYR A 121 3.03 -14.02 9.08
CA TYR A 121 1.88 -14.92 9.15
C TYR A 121 1.36 -15.29 7.73
N PRO A 122 0.57 -16.36 7.61
CA PRO A 122 -0.04 -16.74 6.33
C PRO A 122 -0.78 -15.57 5.68
N TRP A 123 -0.65 -15.42 4.36
CA TRP A 123 -1.23 -14.29 3.60
C TRP A 123 -2.75 -14.15 3.78
N ASP A 124 -3.43 -15.24 4.15
CA ASP A 124 -4.89 -15.27 4.32
C ASP A 124 -5.34 -15.01 5.76
N THR A 125 -4.43 -14.69 6.70
CA THR A 125 -4.78 -14.35 8.09
C THR A 125 -5.72 -13.16 8.16
N VAL A 126 -5.34 -11.98 7.63
CA VAL A 126 -6.21 -10.79 7.66
C VAL A 126 -7.52 -11.03 6.90
N PRO A 127 -7.53 -11.61 5.68
CA PRO A 127 -8.77 -12.02 5.02
C PRO A 127 -9.70 -12.88 5.90
N LYS A 128 -9.19 -13.91 6.58
CA LYS A 128 -10.01 -14.75 7.47
C LYS A 128 -10.61 -13.98 8.63
N VAL A 129 -9.89 -13.00 9.18
CA VAL A 129 -10.41 -12.12 10.24
C VAL A 129 -11.53 -11.24 9.71
N VAL A 130 -11.36 -10.66 8.51
CA VAL A 130 -12.42 -9.89 7.84
C VAL A 130 -13.67 -10.76 7.65
N ASP A 131 -13.54 -11.97 7.12
CA ASP A 131 -14.67 -12.90 6.92
C ASP A 131 -15.38 -13.22 8.24
N LYS A 132 -14.60 -13.52 9.30
CA LYS A 132 -15.11 -13.80 10.64
C LYS A 132 -15.93 -12.63 11.19
N ILE A 133 -15.41 -11.40 11.06
CA ILE A 133 -16.09 -10.19 11.53
C ILE A 133 -17.34 -9.93 10.69
N PHE A 134 -17.22 -9.92 9.36
CA PHE A 134 -18.33 -9.62 8.46
C PHE A 134 -19.49 -10.60 8.64
N ARG A 135 -19.23 -11.90 8.74
CA ARG A 135 -20.27 -12.91 9.01
C ARG A 135 -20.95 -12.67 10.35
N SER A 136 -20.21 -12.24 11.37
CA SER A 136 -20.78 -11.87 12.67
C SER A 136 -21.68 -10.64 12.58
N GLU A 137 -21.25 -9.58 11.89
CA GLU A 137 -22.06 -8.38 11.66
C GLU A 137 -23.40 -8.72 11.00
N VAL A 138 -23.36 -9.53 9.93
CA VAL A 138 -24.56 -10.02 9.23
C VAL A 138 -25.45 -10.83 10.17
N TRP A 139 -24.88 -11.71 10.99
CA TRP A 139 -25.65 -12.51 11.94
C TRP A 139 -26.33 -11.66 13.01
N HIS A 140 -25.62 -10.68 13.58
CA HIS A 140 -26.16 -9.77 14.58
C HIS A 140 -27.27 -8.87 14.00
N ASP A 141 -27.11 -8.39 12.76
CA ASP A 141 -28.16 -7.65 12.05
C ASP A 141 -29.42 -8.51 11.85
N GLN A 142 -29.26 -9.74 11.35
CA GLN A 142 -30.38 -10.68 11.15
C GLN A 142 -31.11 -10.98 12.46
N ARG A 143 -30.36 -11.24 13.54
CA ARG A 143 -30.92 -11.50 14.88
C ARG A 143 -31.70 -10.29 15.39
N GLN A 144 -31.11 -9.09 15.32
CA GLN A 144 -31.78 -7.85 15.74
C GLN A 144 -33.04 -7.62 14.91
N ARG A 145 -32.97 -7.78 13.58
CA ARG A 145 -34.11 -7.62 12.69
C ARG A 145 -35.22 -8.61 13.03
N GLN A 146 -34.90 -9.89 13.21
CA GLN A 146 -35.88 -10.92 13.58
C GLN A 146 -36.58 -10.56 14.90
N PHE A 147 -35.80 -10.18 15.92
CA PHE A 147 -36.34 -9.82 17.23
C PHE A 147 -37.21 -8.56 17.15
N ARG A 148 -36.80 -7.53 16.42
CA ARG A 148 -37.60 -6.31 16.23
C ARG A 148 -38.88 -6.62 15.45
N MET A 149 -38.82 -7.45 14.41
CA MET A 149 -39.98 -7.78 13.58
C MET A 149 -40.99 -8.70 14.29
N SER A 150 -40.58 -9.48 15.29
CA SER A 150 -41.49 -10.29 16.11
C SER A 150 -42.29 -9.47 17.13
N HIS A 151 -41.96 -8.20 17.33
CA HIS A 151 -42.69 -7.29 18.21
C HIS A 151 -43.57 -6.32 17.41
N LYS A 152 -44.65 -5.81 18.04
CA LYS A 152 -45.54 -4.82 17.44
C LYS A 152 -44.78 -3.53 17.15
N LEU A 153 -45.24 -2.76 16.16
CA LEU A 153 -44.59 -1.52 15.75
C LEU A 153 -44.41 -0.53 16.91
N GLU A 154 -45.43 -0.40 17.76
CA GLU A 154 -45.44 0.49 18.93
C GLU A 154 -44.40 0.13 20.00
N ASP A 155 -44.07 -1.16 20.16
CA ASP A 155 -43.13 -1.65 21.17
C ASP A 155 -41.65 -1.50 20.75
N ARG A 156 -41.38 -1.36 19.45
CA ARG A 156 -40.01 -1.39 18.86
C ARG A 156 -39.14 -0.20 19.23
N THR A 157 -39.72 0.87 19.76
CA THR A 157 -39.00 2.07 20.20
C THR A 157 -38.15 1.80 21.44
N SER A 158 -38.55 0.84 22.28
CA SER A 158 -37.79 0.43 23.48
C SER A 158 -36.74 -0.66 23.20
N LEU A 159 -36.76 -1.26 22.02
CA LEU A 159 -35.84 -2.33 21.63
C LEU A 159 -34.57 -1.76 21.00
N GLU A 160 -33.44 -2.45 21.21
CA GLU A 160 -32.16 -2.13 20.56
C GLU A 160 -32.30 -2.06 19.03
N ASN A 161 -31.55 -1.13 18.42
CA ASN A 161 -31.52 -0.91 16.97
C ASN A 161 -30.14 -0.39 16.52
N TRP A 162 -29.11 -1.18 16.77
CA TRP A 162 -27.72 -0.85 16.40
C TRP A 162 -27.46 -1.14 14.92
N ASP A 163 -26.57 -0.37 14.31
CA ASP A 163 -26.12 -0.58 12.94
C ASP A 163 -24.91 -1.51 12.93
N TYR A 164 -25.16 -2.82 12.88
CA TYR A 164 -24.10 -3.83 12.94
C TYR A 164 -23.27 -3.94 11.66
N LEU A 165 -23.79 -3.52 10.51
CA LEU A 165 -23.11 -3.64 9.22
C LEU A 165 -22.12 -2.49 9.02
N MET A 166 -21.14 -2.37 9.93
CA MET A 166 -20.11 -1.34 9.87
C MET A 166 -19.14 -1.64 8.71
N PRO A 167 -18.73 -0.64 7.91
CA PRO A 167 -17.71 -0.87 6.91
C PRO A 167 -16.37 -1.28 7.55
N ILE A 168 -15.83 -2.40 7.10
CA ILE A 168 -14.55 -2.94 7.54
C ILE A 168 -13.43 -2.37 6.65
N ILE A 169 -12.44 -1.74 7.27
CA ILE A 169 -11.19 -1.32 6.63
C ILE A 169 -10.11 -2.31 7.05
N ALA A 170 -9.43 -2.94 6.09
CA ALA A 170 -8.50 -4.02 6.35
C ALA A 170 -7.07 -3.71 5.89
N ASP A 171 -6.11 -4.22 6.64
CA ASP A 171 -4.69 -4.19 6.34
C ASP A 171 -4.34 -5.20 5.23
N GLY A 172 -3.82 -4.69 4.11
CA GLY A 172 -3.29 -5.50 3.01
C GLY A 172 -1.77 -5.70 3.08
N ASP A 173 -1.12 -5.19 4.13
CA ASP A 173 0.33 -5.15 4.34
C ASP A 173 1.06 -4.67 3.06
N MET A 174 2.01 -5.46 2.58
CA MET A 174 2.76 -5.20 1.33
C MET A 174 2.23 -6.06 0.17
N GLY A 175 1.02 -6.62 0.30
CA GLY A 175 0.38 -7.45 -0.71
C GLY A 175 0.84 -8.92 -0.73
N PHE A 176 1.55 -9.36 0.32
CA PHE A 176 1.99 -10.74 0.58
C PHE A 176 2.73 -11.45 -0.57
N GLY A 177 3.57 -10.73 -1.32
CA GLY A 177 4.55 -11.33 -2.22
C GLY A 177 4.59 -10.65 -3.58
N SER A 178 4.36 -11.43 -4.64
CA SER A 178 4.32 -10.91 -6.00
C SER A 178 2.99 -10.20 -6.29
N LEU A 179 2.92 -9.48 -7.41
CA LEU A 179 1.69 -8.88 -7.90
C LEU A 179 0.54 -9.88 -8.03
N THR A 180 0.82 -11.15 -8.38
CA THR A 180 -0.24 -12.17 -8.46
C THR A 180 -0.78 -12.56 -7.09
N THR A 181 0.04 -12.53 -6.04
CA THR A 181 -0.44 -12.70 -4.66
C THR A 181 -1.25 -11.48 -4.23
N THR A 182 -0.82 -10.27 -4.59
CA THR A 182 -1.56 -9.04 -4.33
C THR A 182 -2.96 -9.07 -4.96
N LEU A 183 -3.11 -9.62 -6.18
CA LEU A 183 -4.42 -9.86 -6.79
C LEU A 183 -5.26 -10.84 -5.96
N LYS A 184 -4.68 -11.97 -5.55
CA LYS A 184 -5.40 -13.00 -4.78
C LYS A 184 -5.81 -12.51 -3.38
N SER A 185 -4.95 -11.79 -2.68
CA SER A 185 -5.26 -11.22 -1.36
C SER A 185 -6.33 -10.14 -1.46
N THR A 186 -6.24 -9.26 -2.47
CA THR A 186 -7.29 -8.26 -2.76
C THR A 186 -8.64 -8.92 -3.00
N LYS A 187 -8.64 -9.98 -3.83
CA LYS A 187 -9.85 -10.75 -4.12
C LYS A 187 -10.46 -11.32 -2.85
N ALA A 188 -9.65 -11.97 -2.01
CA ALA A 188 -10.10 -12.54 -0.75
C ALA A 188 -10.66 -11.48 0.18
N LEU A 189 -9.96 -10.35 0.38
CA LEU A 189 -10.43 -9.25 1.24
C LEU A 189 -11.80 -8.72 0.79
N ALA A 190 -11.96 -8.44 -0.50
CA ALA A 190 -13.22 -7.95 -1.04
C ALA A 190 -14.35 -9.01 -0.98
N GLU A 191 -14.06 -10.27 -1.30
CA GLU A 191 -15.03 -11.38 -1.17
C GLU A 191 -15.44 -11.68 0.28
N PHE A 192 -14.60 -11.32 1.24
CA PHE A 192 -14.85 -11.51 2.66
C PHE A 192 -15.47 -10.30 3.35
N GLY A 193 -15.70 -9.20 2.63
CA GLY A 193 -16.46 -8.05 3.12
C GLY A 193 -15.65 -6.81 3.46
N ALA A 194 -14.37 -6.73 3.08
CA ALA A 194 -13.58 -5.52 3.26
C ALA A 194 -14.14 -4.37 2.40
N ALA A 195 -14.70 -3.36 3.06
CA ALA A 195 -15.18 -2.13 2.45
C ALA A 195 -14.02 -1.23 2.01
N GLY A 196 -12.88 -1.33 2.69
CA GLY A 196 -11.64 -0.64 2.38
C GLY A 196 -10.41 -1.54 2.58
N ILE A 197 -9.39 -1.37 1.74
CA ILE A 197 -8.11 -2.08 1.85
C ILE A 197 -6.99 -1.06 1.80
N HIS A 198 -6.06 -1.09 2.75
CA HIS A 198 -4.81 -0.33 2.62
C HIS A 198 -3.62 -1.19 2.23
N ILE A 199 -2.66 -0.58 1.53
CA ILE A 199 -1.43 -1.23 1.06
C ILE A 199 -0.22 -0.34 1.34
N ASP A 200 0.88 -0.94 1.78
CA ASP A 200 2.08 -0.28 2.22
C ASP A 200 3.21 -0.39 1.17
N ASP A 201 4.13 0.58 1.17
CA ASP A 201 5.33 0.58 0.30
C ASP A 201 6.56 -0.09 0.95
N LEU A 202 6.34 -0.84 2.03
CA LEU A 202 7.36 -1.63 2.70
C LEU A 202 7.78 -2.85 1.87
N ALA A 203 8.97 -3.39 2.18
CA ALA A 203 9.48 -4.60 1.58
C ALA A 203 9.04 -5.84 2.38
N ILE A 204 8.43 -6.81 1.69
CA ILE A 204 8.04 -8.09 2.30
C ILE A 204 9.26 -8.83 2.87
N GLY A 205 9.08 -9.44 4.05
CA GLY A 205 10.16 -10.11 4.80
C GLY A 205 11.13 -9.15 5.50
N LEU A 206 11.00 -7.83 5.29
CA LEU A 206 11.81 -6.80 5.91
C LEU A 206 10.99 -5.78 6.71
N LYS A 207 9.69 -6.02 6.88
CA LYS A 207 8.82 -5.27 7.80
C LYS A 207 9.30 -5.54 9.22
N LYS A 208 9.92 -4.55 9.86
CA LYS A 208 10.39 -4.63 11.25
C LYS A 208 10.06 -3.32 11.96
N PHE A 209 9.45 -3.43 13.13
CA PHE A 209 9.22 -2.32 14.06
C PHE A 209 10.12 -2.45 15.29
N THR A 210 11.37 -2.87 15.09
CA THR A 210 12.37 -2.96 16.15
C THR A 210 12.94 -1.57 16.42
N VAL A 211 12.96 -1.16 17.68
CA VAL A 211 13.59 0.09 18.12
C VAL A 211 15.05 0.14 17.65
N GLY A 212 15.42 1.19 16.92
CA GLY A 212 16.80 1.44 16.48
C GLY A 212 17.21 0.91 15.11
N GLN A 213 16.30 0.31 14.34
CA GLN A 213 16.53 0.00 12.91
C GLN A 213 15.40 0.59 12.07
N GLY A 214 15.72 1.36 11.03
CA GLY A 214 14.71 1.93 10.16
C GLY A 214 14.10 0.91 9.21
N ARG A 215 12.94 1.26 8.68
CA ARG A 215 12.15 0.39 7.79
C ARG A 215 12.83 0.26 6.43
N THR A 216 12.49 -0.82 5.72
CA THR A 216 12.88 -1.01 4.32
C THR A 216 11.69 -0.82 3.41
N VAL A 217 11.79 0.11 2.45
CA VAL A 217 10.79 0.33 1.41
C VAL A 217 11.19 -0.30 0.07
N VAL A 218 10.21 -0.49 -0.81
CA VAL A 218 10.43 -0.94 -2.18
C VAL A 218 10.61 0.24 -3.15
N PRO A 219 11.10 0.02 -4.38
CA PRO A 219 11.15 1.06 -5.40
C PRO A 219 9.78 1.66 -5.66
N THR A 220 9.76 2.93 -6.02
CA THR A 220 8.53 3.68 -6.31
C THR A 220 7.67 2.97 -7.38
N SER A 221 8.31 2.34 -8.37
CA SER A 221 7.65 1.52 -9.40
C SER A 221 6.95 0.27 -8.84
N GLU A 222 7.60 -0.47 -7.95
CA GLU A 222 7.00 -1.67 -7.33
C GLU A 222 5.79 -1.31 -6.48
N TYR A 223 5.87 -0.22 -5.71
CA TYR A 223 4.73 0.31 -4.96
C TYR A 223 3.57 0.69 -5.88
N ALA A 224 3.85 1.44 -6.96
CA ALA A 224 2.82 1.81 -7.93
C ALA A 224 2.18 0.59 -8.61
N ASP A 225 2.97 -0.45 -8.89
CA ASP A 225 2.47 -1.70 -9.47
C ASP A 225 1.56 -2.46 -8.50
N ARG A 226 1.85 -2.46 -7.20
CA ARG A 226 0.96 -3.03 -6.16
C ARG A 226 -0.37 -2.30 -6.11
N VAL A 227 -0.37 -0.96 -6.02
CA VAL A 227 -1.61 -0.16 -6.02
C VAL A 227 -2.43 -0.42 -7.29
N LYS A 228 -1.75 -0.45 -8.45
CA LYS A 228 -2.39 -0.78 -9.74
C LYS A 228 -2.98 -2.18 -9.76
N ALA A 229 -2.28 -3.18 -9.21
CA ALA A 229 -2.78 -4.55 -9.12
C ALA A 229 -4.04 -4.64 -8.25
N ILE A 230 -4.07 -3.97 -7.10
CA ILE A 230 -5.27 -3.93 -6.24
C ILE A 230 -6.45 -3.31 -7.01
N ARG A 231 -6.26 -2.13 -7.61
CA ARG A 231 -7.33 -1.48 -8.38
C ARG A 231 -7.82 -2.37 -9.55
N LEU A 232 -6.88 -3.00 -10.26
CA LEU A 232 -7.19 -3.93 -11.35
C LEU A 232 -8.07 -5.07 -10.86
N GLN A 233 -7.73 -5.69 -9.73
CA GLN A 233 -8.52 -6.79 -9.17
C GLN A 233 -9.92 -6.34 -8.74
N LEU A 234 -10.03 -5.17 -8.12
CA LEU A 234 -11.33 -4.61 -7.73
C LEU A 234 -12.22 -4.35 -8.96
N ASP A 235 -11.64 -3.85 -10.06
CA ASP A 235 -12.35 -3.66 -11.33
C ASP A 235 -12.77 -4.99 -11.97
N ILE A 236 -11.91 -6.00 -11.96
CA ILE A 236 -12.25 -7.36 -12.42
C ILE A 236 -13.47 -7.87 -11.65
N MET A 237 -13.51 -7.67 -10.33
CA MET A 237 -14.61 -8.11 -9.49
C MET A 237 -15.87 -7.24 -9.59
N GLY A 238 -15.78 -6.06 -10.20
CA GLY A 238 -16.85 -5.06 -10.14
C GLY A 238 -17.15 -4.60 -8.71
N ALA A 239 -16.11 -4.55 -7.86
CA ALA A 239 -16.23 -4.23 -6.45
C ALA A 239 -16.10 -2.72 -6.21
N GLU A 240 -16.93 -2.18 -5.32
CA GLU A 240 -16.88 -0.76 -4.92
C GLU A 240 -15.85 -0.49 -3.81
N THR A 241 -15.15 -1.52 -3.33
CA THR A 241 -14.14 -1.47 -2.26
C THR A 241 -13.16 -0.31 -2.46
N LEU A 242 -12.88 0.42 -1.37
CA LEU A 242 -11.97 1.56 -1.37
C LEU A 242 -10.52 1.09 -1.26
N LEU A 243 -9.62 1.79 -1.95
CA LEU A 243 -8.18 1.56 -1.89
C LEU A 243 -7.49 2.72 -1.18
N PHE A 244 -6.77 2.43 -0.11
CA PHE A 244 -5.99 3.37 0.67
C PHE A 244 -4.50 3.09 0.42
N ALA A 245 -3.75 4.06 -0.08
CA ALA A 245 -2.36 3.86 -0.48
C ALA A 245 -1.42 4.45 0.58
N ARG A 246 -0.87 3.61 1.46
CA ARG A 246 -0.02 4.01 2.59
C ARG A 246 1.46 4.08 2.18
N CYS A 247 2.13 5.13 2.64
CA CYS A 247 3.56 5.36 2.41
C CYS A 247 4.32 5.44 3.74
N ASP A 248 5.34 4.60 3.90
CA ASP A 248 6.14 4.45 5.13
C ASP A 248 7.56 5.02 5.00
N THR A 249 7.81 5.85 3.98
CA THR A 249 9.14 6.48 3.77
C THR A 249 9.58 7.42 4.89
N ASP A 250 8.67 7.86 5.77
CA ASP A 250 8.96 8.74 6.91
C ASP A 250 9.86 8.09 7.98
N HIS A 251 9.82 6.76 8.09
CA HIS A 251 10.66 5.95 8.98
C HIS A 251 11.58 4.98 8.21
N ALA A 252 11.70 5.12 6.90
CA ALA A 252 12.54 4.26 6.08
C ALA A 252 14.03 4.61 6.22
N GLU A 253 14.87 3.64 6.53
CA GLU A 253 16.34 3.81 6.48
C GLU A 253 16.92 3.14 5.23
N PHE A 254 16.14 2.26 4.59
CA PHE A 254 16.60 1.44 3.49
C PHE A 254 15.59 1.39 2.34
N ILE A 255 16.11 1.24 1.13
CA ILE A 255 15.35 0.87 -0.07
C ILE A 255 15.94 -0.40 -0.68
N THR A 256 15.10 -1.32 -1.15
CA THR A 256 15.58 -2.62 -1.67
C THR A 256 16.37 -2.50 -2.98
N SER A 257 16.10 -1.48 -3.80
CA SER A 257 16.74 -1.30 -5.10
C SER A 257 16.71 0.16 -5.54
N VAL A 258 17.69 0.56 -6.35
CA VAL A 258 17.80 1.86 -7.02
C VAL A 258 17.43 1.77 -8.49
N VAL A 259 16.55 0.84 -8.86
CA VAL A 259 16.11 0.66 -10.26
C VAL A 259 15.27 1.85 -10.75
N ASP A 260 14.62 2.57 -9.84
CA ASP A 260 13.70 3.65 -10.17
C ASP A 260 14.37 5.04 -10.01
N PRO A 261 14.51 5.82 -11.09
CA PRO A 261 15.10 7.15 -11.05
C PRO A 261 14.44 8.14 -10.08
N ARG A 262 13.17 7.92 -9.74
CA ARG A 262 12.43 8.76 -8.79
C ARG A 262 12.94 8.64 -7.36
N ASP A 263 13.58 7.51 -7.03
CA ASP A 263 14.14 7.27 -5.70
C ASP A 263 15.55 7.83 -5.56
N HIS A 264 16.26 8.09 -6.67
CA HIS A 264 17.69 8.44 -6.66
C HIS A 264 18.03 9.72 -5.91
N GLU A 265 17.11 10.68 -5.80
CA GLU A 265 17.30 11.91 -5.03
C GLU A 265 17.54 11.61 -3.53
N TYR A 266 17.02 10.48 -3.05
CA TYR A 266 16.92 10.14 -1.64
C TYR A 266 17.89 9.04 -1.22
N VAL A 267 18.53 8.36 -2.17
CA VAL A 267 19.53 7.35 -1.89
C VAL A 267 20.80 8.00 -1.36
N LEU A 268 21.31 7.48 -0.25
CA LEU A 268 22.53 7.96 0.38
C LEU A 268 23.74 7.20 -0.14
N GLY A 269 24.80 7.94 -0.48
CA GLY A 269 26.09 7.40 -0.89
C GLY A 269 27.23 7.95 -0.07
N ALA A 270 28.32 7.19 0.02
CA ALA A 270 29.57 7.64 0.61
C ALA A 270 30.26 8.64 -0.31
N THR A 271 30.81 9.70 0.26
CA THR A 271 31.55 10.75 -0.47
C THR A 271 33.04 10.76 -0.13
N LYS A 272 33.47 9.82 0.73
CA LYS A 272 34.86 9.58 1.13
C LYS A 272 35.32 8.21 0.64
N ASP A 273 36.61 8.09 0.42
CA ASP A 273 37.25 6.81 0.10
C ASP A 273 37.29 5.94 1.36
N VAL A 274 36.33 5.02 1.47
CA VAL A 274 36.16 4.10 2.59
C VAL A 274 35.91 2.69 2.07
N LYS A 275 36.29 1.67 2.84
CA LYS A 275 35.89 0.29 2.56
C LYS A 275 34.36 0.15 2.55
N PRO A 276 33.77 -0.81 1.83
CA PRO A 276 32.35 -1.12 1.94
C PRO A 276 31.93 -1.42 3.38
N LEU A 277 30.74 -0.94 3.79
CA LEU A 277 30.23 -1.10 5.15
C LEU A 277 30.22 -2.55 5.61
N GLN A 278 29.79 -3.47 4.74
CA GLN A 278 29.74 -4.90 5.07
C GLN A 278 31.13 -5.50 5.35
N GLN A 279 32.14 -5.06 4.60
CA GLN A 279 33.50 -5.51 4.85
C GLN A 279 33.96 -5.07 6.24
N VAL A 280 33.72 -3.82 6.62
CA VAL A 280 34.10 -3.28 7.94
C VAL A 280 33.37 -3.99 9.08
N MET A 281 32.07 -4.28 8.92
CA MET A 281 31.32 -5.02 9.93
C MET A 281 31.78 -6.48 10.04
N ASN A 282 32.05 -7.15 8.93
CA ASN A 282 32.56 -8.53 8.93
C ASN A 282 33.95 -8.63 9.55
N GLU A 283 34.85 -7.70 9.25
CA GLU A 283 36.19 -7.62 9.87
C GLU A 283 36.09 -7.41 11.39
N ALA A 284 35.13 -6.59 11.85
CA ALA A 284 34.88 -6.38 13.27
C ALA A 284 34.40 -7.66 13.98
N ILE A 285 33.40 -8.34 13.40
CA ILE A 285 32.87 -9.61 13.94
C ILE A 285 33.97 -10.68 13.99
N ALA A 286 34.75 -10.83 12.92
CA ALA A 286 35.85 -11.80 12.86
C ALA A 286 36.94 -11.53 13.91
N SER A 287 37.09 -10.27 14.33
CA SER A 287 38.03 -9.85 15.36
C SER A 287 37.43 -9.83 16.78
N GLY A 288 36.19 -10.30 16.97
CA GLY A 288 35.49 -10.29 18.26
C GLY A 288 35.00 -8.89 18.72
N ASN A 289 34.98 -7.91 17.83
CA ASN A 289 34.54 -6.53 18.11
C ASN A 289 33.04 -6.33 17.80
N SER A 290 32.45 -5.28 18.39
CA SER A 290 31.04 -4.93 18.17
C SER A 290 30.79 -4.45 16.73
N ALA A 291 29.93 -5.17 15.99
CA ALA A 291 29.47 -4.78 14.66
C ALA A 291 28.70 -3.45 14.67
N LEU A 292 27.95 -3.18 15.75
CA LEU A 292 27.20 -1.93 15.91
C LEU A 292 28.13 -0.74 16.04
N GLU A 293 29.19 -0.83 16.86
CA GLU A 293 30.18 0.23 17.00
C GLU A 293 30.99 0.42 15.72
N ALA A 294 31.32 -0.66 15.01
CA ALA A 294 31.96 -0.60 13.70
C ALA A 294 31.08 0.15 12.68
N ARG A 295 29.78 -0.16 12.64
CA ARG A 295 28.80 0.54 11.81
C ARG A 295 28.73 2.03 12.13
N THR A 296 28.63 2.39 13.41
CA THR A 296 28.56 3.80 13.84
C THR A 296 29.80 4.58 13.42
N ARG A 297 31.00 4.01 13.60
CA ARG A 297 32.27 4.63 13.15
C ARG A 297 32.34 4.75 11.63
N TRP A 298 31.86 3.74 10.91
CA TRP A 298 31.81 3.77 9.45
C TRP A 298 30.90 4.88 8.95
N ILE A 299 29.67 4.98 9.48
CA ILE A 299 28.70 6.03 9.13
C ILE A 299 29.30 7.43 9.37
N ALA A 300 29.99 7.62 10.50
CA ALA A 300 30.63 8.89 10.84
C ALA A 300 31.79 9.27 9.89
N SER A 301 32.45 8.30 9.26
CA SER A 301 33.62 8.53 8.39
C SER A 301 33.31 8.52 6.89
N ALA A 302 32.23 7.86 6.46
CA ALA A 302 31.87 7.69 5.05
C ALA A 302 31.40 9.00 4.36
N GLY A 303 31.02 10.02 5.13
CA GLY A 303 30.48 11.26 4.59
C GLY A 303 29.17 11.03 3.82
N LEU A 304 28.23 10.30 4.40
CA LEU A 304 26.97 9.94 3.76
C LEU A 304 26.15 11.17 3.39
N LYS A 305 25.77 11.27 2.12
CA LYS A 305 24.98 12.37 1.55
C LYS A 305 24.06 11.84 0.46
N SER A 306 23.00 12.58 0.12
CA SER A 306 22.40 12.38 -1.21
C SER A 306 23.35 12.91 -2.28
N PHE A 307 23.14 12.52 -3.55
CA PHE A 307 23.99 13.04 -4.62
C PHE A 307 23.89 14.57 -4.73
N ASP A 308 22.70 15.14 -4.56
CA ASP A 308 22.47 16.59 -4.65
C ASP A 308 23.23 17.37 -3.57
N GLU A 309 23.29 16.82 -2.35
CA GLU A 309 24.11 17.40 -1.27
C GLU A 309 25.60 17.22 -1.48
N ALA A 310 26.02 16.11 -2.11
CA ALA A 310 27.42 15.91 -2.49
C ALA A 310 27.84 16.97 -3.51
N VAL A 311 26.98 17.28 -4.48
CA VAL A 311 27.18 18.37 -5.44
C VAL A 311 27.23 19.72 -4.72
N GLN A 312 26.25 20.02 -3.86
CA GLN A 312 26.20 21.27 -3.10
C GLN A 312 27.46 21.50 -2.28
N ALA A 313 28.05 20.45 -1.71
CA ALA A 313 29.23 20.53 -0.87
C ALA A 313 30.53 20.86 -1.62
N VAL A 314 30.56 20.72 -2.95
CA VAL A 314 31.75 20.98 -3.79
C VAL A 314 31.56 22.14 -4.76
N CYS A 315 30.37 22.74 -4.78
CA CYS A 315 30.00 23.85 -5.68
C CYS A 315 29.91 25.18 -4.93
N ASN A 316 30.14 26.28 -5.65
CA ASN A 316 29.61 27.59 -5.22
C ASN A 316 28.12 27.74 -5.62
N ASN A 317 27.47 28.81 -5.14
CA ASN A 317 26.05 29.03 -5.39
C ASN A 317 25.68 29.09 -6.88
N ASP A 318 26.51 29.72 -7.73
CA ASP A 318 26.22 29.84 -9.16
C ASP A 318 26.29 28.48 -9.87
N GLN A 319 27.28 27.65 -9.52
CA GLN A 319 27.40 26.30 -10.03
C GLN A 319 26.23 25.42 -9.55
N PHE A 320 25.87 25.52 -8.27
CA PHE A 320 24.76 24.75 -7.73
C PHE A 320 23.41 25.14 -8.36
N ASN A 321 23.18 26.43 -8.61
CA ASN A 321 21.99 26.91 -9.32
C ASN A 321 21.93 26.36 -10.77
N LYS A 322 23.06 26.31 -11.48
CA LYS A 322 23.15 25.68 -12.82
C LYS A 322 22.86 24.19 -12.81
N TYR A 323 23.29 23.49 -11.75
CA TYR A 323 22.97 22.08 -11.53
C TYR A 323 21.48 21.88 -11.25
N GLN A 324 20.93 22.64 -10.30
CA GLN A 324 19.52 22.55 -9.90
C GLN A 324 18.57 22.83 -11.07
N ALA A 325 18.93 23.73 -11.98
CA ALA A 325 18.15 24.01 -13.18
C ALA A 325 18.04 22.81 -14.15
N GLN A 326 18.88 21.78 -14.01
CA GLN A 326 18.92 20.60 -14.89
C GLN A 326 18.37 19.33 -14.23
N VAL A 327 18.00 19.39 -12.95
CA VAL A 327 17.53 18.22 -12.21
C VAL A 327 16.13 18.45 -11.65
N SER A 328 15.34 17.39 -11.66
CA SER A 328 13.96 17.38 -11.16
C SER A 328 13.60 15.97 -10.67
N TYR A 329 12.39 15.82 -10.10
CA TYR A 329 11.89 14.51 -9.69
C TYR A 329 11.93 13.50 -10.85
N GLY A 330 12.53 12.32 -10.62
CA GLY A 330 12.75 11.31 -11.65
C GLY A 330 14.04 11.46 -12.46
N THR A 331 14.88 12.48 -12.19
CA THR A 331 16.19 12.59 -12.84
C THR A 331 17.13 11.52 -12.29
N SER A 332 17.62 10.65 -13.19
CA SER A 332 18.47 9.52 -12.82
C SER A 332 19.86 9.94 -12.30
N LEU A 333 20.57 9.06 -11.59
CA LEU A 333 21.91 9.37 -11.07
C LEU A 333 22.90 9.67 -12.20
N SER A 334 22.81 8.98 -13.33
CA SER A 334 23.65 9.25 -14.50
C SER A 334 23.41 10.64 -15.07
N GLN A 335 22.15 11.07 -15.18
CA GLN A 335 21.79 12.44 -15.59
C GLN A 335 22.24 13.48 -14.56
N ARG A 336 22.07 13.19 -13.26
CA ARG A 336 22.57 14.06 -12.18
C ARG A 336 24.09 14.22 -12.24
N ARG A 337 24.84 13.13 -12.48
CA ARG A 337 26.30 13.20 -12.69
C ARG A 337 26.68 14.04 -13.90
N ALA A 338 25.97 13.88 -15.02
CA ALA A 338 26.21 14.70 -16.21
C ALA A 338 25.94 16.19 -15.95
N ALA A 339 24.83 16.52 -15.29
CA ALA A 339 24.48 17.88 -14.90
C ALA A 339 25.51 18.48 -13.94
N ALA A 340 25.96 17.70 -12.94
CA ALA A 340 26.99 18.12 -12.00
C ALA A 340 28.31 18.41 -12.71
N ARG A 341 28.79 17.49 -13.57
CA ARG A 341 30.00 17.68 -14.37
C ARG A 341 29.92 18.92 -15.27
N ALA A 342 28.76 19.17 -15.88
CA ALA A 342 28.54 20.36 -16.70
C ALA A 342 28.58 21.66 -15.86
N ALA A 343 28.14 21.62 -14.60
CA ALA A 343 28.13 22.78 -13.71
C ALA A 343 29.49 23.04 -13.05
N THR A 344 30.23 22.00 -12.66
CA THR A 344 31.47 22.10 -11.86
C THR A 344 32.75 21.96 -12.67
N GLY A 345 32.69 21.32 -13.84
CA GLY A 345 33.85 20.91 -14.61
C GLY A 345 34.55 19.64 -14.09
N ALA A 346 34.03 18.99 -13.06
CA ALA A 346 34.65 17.81 -12.43
C ALA A 346 33.61 16.79 -11.96
N ASP A 347 34.06 15.54 -11.78
CA ASP A 347 33.21 14.50 -11.21
C ASP A 347 33.06 14.65 -9.69
N VAL A 348 31.82 14.50 -9.22
CA VAL A 348 31.50 14.51 -7.79
C VAL A 348 31.65 13.10 -7.22
N ALA A 349 32.49 12.98 -6.18
CA ALA A 349 32.68 11.74 -5.45
C ALA A 349 31.37 11.32 -4.76
N PHE A 350 30.87 10.14 -5.13
CA PHE A 350 29.64 9.57 -4.59
C PHE A 350 29.58 8.09 -4.94
N ASP A 351 29.35 7.23 -3.95
CA ASP A 351 29.12 5.81 -4.17
C ASP A 351 28.09 5.25 -3.19
N TRP A 352 26.91 4.90 -3.71
CA TRP A 352 25.81 4.30 -2.95
C TRP A 352 25.92 2.77 -2.77
N GLU A 353 26.92 2.12 -3.37
CA GLU A 353 27.18 0.69 -3.18
C GLU A 353 27.93 0.45 -1.86
N LEU A 354 28.81 1.38 -1.46
CA LEU A 354 29.57 1.32 -0.22
C LEU A 354 28.71 1.23 1.06
N PRO A 355 27.61 2.01 1.23
CA PRO A 355 26.75 1.95 2.42
C PRO A 355 25.73 0.81 2.47
N ARG A 356 25.76 -0.16 1.55
CA ARG A 356 24.72 -1.20 1.50
C ARG A 356 24.65 -2.00 2.79
N SER A 357 23.42 -2.36 3.17
CA SER A 357 23.14 -3.22 4.33
C SER A 357 23.63 -4.66 4.08
N GLN A 358 23.53 -5.51 5.11
CA GLN A 358 23.93 -6.92 5.03
C GLN A 358 23.14 -7.71 3.98
N ASN A 359 21.86 -7.36 3.82
CA ASN A 359 20.98 -7.98 2.85
C ASN A 359 20.96 -7.21 1.51
N GLY A 360 21.91 -6.29 1.31
CA GLY A 360 22.12 -5.57 0.07
C GLY A 360 21.17 -4.40 -0.19
N GLN A 361 20.41 -3.94 0.81
CA GLN A 361 19.59 -2.74 0.66
C GLN A 361 20.44 -1.47 0.61
N TYR A 362 19.98 -0.46 -0.11
CA TYR A 362 20.59 0.85 -0.18
C TYR A 362 20.12 1.73 0.96
N MET A 363 21.02 2.54 1.53
CA MET A 363 20.61 3.55 2.51
C MET A 363 19.72 4.60 1.85
N PHE A 364 18.62 4.93 2.51
CA PHE A 364 17.56 5.80 1.99
C PHE A 364 17.24 6.90 3.00
N ARG A 365 16.96 8.10 2.50
CA ARG A 365 16.67 9.26 3.32
C ARG A 365 15.19 9.37 3.66
N GLN A 366 14.93 9.61 4.93
CA GLN A 366 13.61 9.98 5.44
C GLN A 366 13.34 11.45 5.14
N THR A 367 12.25 11.72 4.41
CA THR A 367 11.79 13.09 4.18
C THR A 367 10.27 13.13 4.07
N VAL A 368 9.64 14.26 4.36
CA VAL A 368 8.21 14.45 4.04
C VAL A 368 8.00 14.52 2.51
N LYS A 369 9.01 14.99 1.78
CA LYS A 369 8.94 15.15 0.31
C LYS A 369 8.73 13.80 -0.39
N THR A 370 9.45 12.75 0.00
CA THR A 370 9.28 11.38 -0.53
C THR A 370 7.87 10.86 -0.32
N ILE A 371 7.29 11.12 0.84
CA ILE A 371 5.92 10.69 1.18
C ILE A 371 4.95 11.33 0.19
N VAL A 372 5.03 12.66 0.04
CA VAL A 372 4.14 13.43 -0.83
C VAL A 372 4.29 13.00 -2.29
N GLU A 373 5.51 12.82 -2.78
CA GLU A 373 5.75 12.40 -4.17
C GLU A 373 5.20 11.00 -4.46
N ARG A 374 5.42 10.03 -3.56
CA ARG A 374 4.85 8.68 -3.69
C ARG A 374 3.34 8.69 -3.56
N ALA A 375 2.77 9.47 -2.65
CA ALA A 375 1.33 9.62 -2.48
C ALA A 375 0.68 10.21 -3.74
N LEU A 376 1.27 11.26 -4.32
CA LEU A 376 0.80 11.90 -5.56
C LEU A 376 0.85 10.97 -6.77
N LEU A 377 1.86 10.09 -6.83
CA LEU A 377 2.00 9.12 -7.92
C LEU A 377 0.82 8.15 -7.96
N VAL A 378 0.38 7.68 -6.80
CA VAL A 378 -0.64 6.62 -6.68
C VAL A 378 -2.05 7.17 -6.44
N ALA A 379 -2.17 8.44 -6.04
CA ALA A 379 -3.45 9.13 -5.84
C ALA A 379 -4.46 8.99 -7.00
N PRO A 380 -4.06 8.92 -8.28
CA PRO A 380 -5.02 8.68 -9.36
C PRO A 380 -5.68 7.29 -9.31
N LEU A 381 -5.10 6.32 -8.61
CA LEU A 381 -5.59 4.94 -8.51
C LEU A 381 -6.22 4.61 -7.14
N SER A 382 -5.88 5.38 -6.12
CA SER A 382 -6.40 5.23 -4.76
C SER A 382 -7.57 6.17 -4.47
N ASP A 383 -8.32 5.85 -3.41
CA ASP A 383 -9.39 6.67 -2.86
C ASP A 383 -8.87 7.60 -1.73
N LEU A 384 -7.79 7.19 -1.06
CA LEU A 384 -7.04 7.95 -0.07
C LEU A 384 -5.54 7.59 -0.17
N SER A 385 -4.66 8.53 0.20
CA SER A 385 -3.21 8.32 0.33
C SER A 385 -2.68 8.94 1.61
#